data_AF-A0A950D1U7-F1
#
_entry.id   AF-A0A950D1U7-F1
#
_cell.length_a   1.000
_cell.length_b   1.000
_cell.length_c   1.000
_cell.angle_alpha   90.00
_cell.angle_beta   90.00
_cell.angle_gamma   90.00
#
_symmetry.space_group_name_H-M   'P 1'
#
loop_
_entity.id
_entity.type
_entity.pdbx_description
1 polymer ?
#
loop_
_entity_poly.entity_id
_entity_poly.type
_entity_poly.pdbx_seq_one_letter_code
_entity_poly.pdbx_strand_id
1 'polypeptide(L)' 'MTTVADVARWLEGFAPSRLAEAWDNVGLLWGDPDAEVTRVMTCL' A
#
# COMPACT_ATOMS: atom_id res chain seq x y z
N MET A 1 -12.22 4.66 -11.33
CA MET A 1 -11.37 5.51 -10.47
C MET A 1 -10.44 4.58 -9.72
N THR A 2 -9.15 4.89 -9.66
CA THR A 2 -8.18 4.07 -8.91
C THR A 2 -8.27 4.44 -7.45
N THR A 3 -8.40 3.45 -6.58
CA THR A 3 -8.48 3.63 -5.12
C THR A 3 -7.14 3.35 -4.44
N VAL A 4 -7.01 3.73 -3.17
CA VAL A 4 -5.84 3.36 -2.35
C VAL A 4 -5.70 1.84 -2.28
N ALA A 5 -6.80 1.09 -2.16
CA ALA A 5 -6.81 -0.37 -2.17
C ALA A 5 -6.26 -0.96 -3.47
N ASP A 6 -6.51 -0.33 -4.62
CA ASP A 6 -5.95 -0.78 -5.91
C ASP A 6 -4.42 -0.69 -5.93
N VAL A 7 -3.87 0.43 -5.43
CA VAL A 7 -2.42 0.64 -5.33
C VAL A 7 -1.80 -0.34 -4.34
N ALA A 8 -2.42 -0.52 -3.16
CA ALA A 8 -1.95 -1.46 -2.15
C ALA A 8 -1.94 -2.91 -2.68
N ARG A 9 -2.98 -3.32 -3.43
CA ARG A 9 -3.02 -4.65 -4.07
C ARG A 9 -1.92 -4.83 -5.11
N TRP A 10 -1.63 -3.80 -5.89
CA TRP A 10 -0.52 -3.86 -6.85
C TRP A 10 0.83 -3.99 -6.13
N LEU A 11 1.05 -3.23 -5.06
CA LEU A 11 2.25 -3.31 -4.23
C LEU A 11 2.39 -4.69 -3.57
N GLU A 12 1.31 -5.28 -3.05
CA GLU A 12 1.35 -6.64 -2.48
C GLU A 12 1.73 -7.70 -3.53
N GLY A 13 1.37 -7.50 -4.80
CA GLY A 13 1.81 -8.38 -5.89
C GLY A 13 3.29 -8.21 -6.25
N PHE A 14 3.83 -6.99 -6.17
CA PHE A 14 5.21 -6.67 -6.51
C PHE A 14 6.19 -6.93 -5.35
N ALA A 15 5.81 -6.54 -4.14
CA ALA A 15 6.54 -6.63 -2.88
C ALA A 15 5.61 -7.20 -1.79
N PRO A 16 5.43 -8.53 -1.74
CA PRO A 16 4.49 -9.17 -0.81
C PRO A 16 4.84 -8.91 0.66
N SER A 17 3.86 -8.49 1.46
CA SER A 17 4.04 -8.24 2.90
C SER A 17 4.44 -9.50 3.68
N ARG A 18 4.11 -10.70 3.18
CA ARG A 18 4.54 -11.98 3.77
C ARG A 18 6.06 -12.21 3.78
N LEU A 19 6.82 -11.40 3.03
CA LEU A 19 8.28 -11.46 3.00
C LEU A 19 8.94 -10.47 3.98
N ALA A 20 8.15 -9.58 4.59
CA ALA A 20 8.65 -8.68 5.63
C ALA A 20 9.01 -9.46 6.90
N GLU A 21 9.89 -8.89 7.71
CA GLU A 21 10.25 -9.49 8.99
C GLU A 21 9.05 -9.46 9.95
N ALA A 22 9.00 -10.39 10.91
CA ALA A 22 7.85 -10.50 11.82
C ALA A 22 7.62 -9.26 12.71
N TRP A 23 8.63 -8.39 12.82
CA TRP A 23 8.59 -7.16 13.61
C TRP A 23 8.30 -5.91 12.77
N ASP A 24 8.18 -6.03 11.44
CA ASP A 24 7.87 -4.91 10.55
C ASP A 24 6.40 -4.47 10.66
N ASN A 25 6.16 -3.17 10.46
CA ASN A 25 4.83 -2.58 10.35
C ASN A 25 4.65 -2.00 8.94
N VAL A 26 4.10 -2.80 8.03
CA VAL A 26 4.02 -2.51 6.59
C VAL A 26 2.57 -2.55 6.07
N GLY A 27 2.38 -2.14 4.82
CA GLY A 27 1.07 -2.06 4.17
C GLY A 27 0.44 -0.67 4.31
N LEU A 28 -0.90 -0.60 4.30
CA LEU A 28 -1.63 0.64 4.55
C LEU A 28 -1.70 0.92 6.05
N LEU A 29 -0.82 1.79 6.54
CA LEU A 29 -0.72 2.10 7.98
C LEU A 29 -1.79 3.08 8.47
N TRP A 30 -2.22 4.00 7.60
CA TRP A 30 -3.20 5.02 7.95
C TRP A 30 -3.92 5.51 6.69
N GLY A 31 -5.23 5.74 6.81
CA GLY A 31 -6.05 6.32 5.75
C GLY A 31 -7.28 5.49 5.43
N ASP A 32 -7.89 5.78 4.28
CA ASP A 32 -9.10 5.14 3.78
C ASP A 32 -8.76 4.33 2.50
N PRO A 33 -8.97 3.00 2.49
CA PRO A 33 -8.74 2.18 1.31
C PRO A 33 -9.62 2.55 0.11
N ASP A 34 -10.81 3.12 0.32
CA ASP A 34 -11.77 3.46 -0.74
C ASP A 34 -11.53 4.87 -1.33
N ALA A 35 -10.61 5.64 -0.76
CA ALA A 35 -10.29 6.99 -1.24
C ALA A 35 -9.72 6.96 -2.66
N GLU A 36 -10.13 7.91 -3.49
CA GLU A 36 -9.62 8.09 -4.85
C GLU A 36 -8.16 8.57 -4.83
N VAL A 37 -7.31 7.88 -5.59
CA VAL A 37 -5.91 8.24 -5.82
C VAL A 37 -5.80 9.15 -7.03
N THR A 38 -5.26 10.36 -6.83
CA THR A 38 -4.96 11.29 -7.93
C THR A 38 -3.47 11.43 -8.21
N ARG A 39 -2.61 11.20 -7.21
CA ARG A 39 -1.14 11.30 -7.27
C ARG A 39 -0.50 10.34 -6.25
N VAL A 40 0.74 9.91 -6.52
CA VAL A 40 1.57 9.08 -5.63
C VAL A 40 2.92 9.75 -5.44
N MET A 41 3.46 9.71 -4.22
CA MET A 41 4.79 10.21 -3.86
C MET A 41 5.52 9.13 -3.07
N THR A 42 6.79 8.87 -3.41
CA THR A 42 7.66 7.99 -2.61
C THR A 42 8.46 8.81 -1.61
N CYS A 43 8.75 8.24 -0.44
CA CYS A 43 9.57 8.84 0.62
C CYS A 43 10.50 7.78 1.23
N LEU A 44 11.54 8.23 1.97
CA LEU A 44 12.44 7.39 2.78
C LEU A 44 12.08 7.51 4.25
#